data_AF-T0THN8-F1
#
_entry.id   AF-T0THN8-F1
#
_cell.length_a   1.000
_cell.length_b   1.000
_cell.length_c   1.000
_cell.angle_alpha   90.00
_cell.angle_beta   90.00
_cell.angle_gamma   90.00
#
_symmetry.space_group_name_H-M   'P 1'
#
loop_
_entity.id
_entity.type
_entity.pdbx_description
1 polymer ?
#
loop_
_entity_poly.entity_id
_entity_poly.type
_entity_poly.pdbx_seq_one_letter_code
_entity_poly.pdbx_strand_id
1 'polypeptide(L)' 'MKLISSGKVKLNYRQVEKADQLITIGDMISVRGFGRFRLAEQEGFSKSGKAKVTINSMLRRRKK' A
#
# COMPACT_ATOMS: atom_id res chain seq x y z
N MET A 1 -10.66 -7.32 -2.88
CA MET A 1 -11.28 -6.18 -3.61
C MET A 1 -12.22 -5.30 -2.77
N LYS A 2 -12.89 -5.82 -1.73
CA LYS A 2 -13.96 -5.09 -1.00
C LYS A 2 -13.54 -3.75 -0.34
N LEU A 3 -12.27 -3.54 0.01
CA LEU A 3 -11.79 -2.30 0.66
C LEU A 3 -11.57 -1.15 -0.34
N ILE A 4 -11.07 -1.45 -1.53
CA ILE A 4 -10.79 -0.45 -2.57
C ILE A 4 -12.11 0.04 -3.15
N SER A 5 -13.00 -0.88 -3.56
CA SER A 5 -14.32 -0.53 -4.11
C SER A 5 -15.27 0.13 -3.10
N SER A 6 -15.00 0.03 -1.79
CA SER A 6 -15.77 0.73 -0.74
C SER A 6 -15.20 2.09 -0.37
N GLY A 7 -14.23 2.63 -1.14
CA GLY A 7 -13.64 3.94 -0.90
C GLY A 7 -12.80 4.03 0.38
N LYS A 8 -12.42 2.88 0.97
CA LYS A 8 -11.66 2.84 2.24
C LYS A 8 -10.16 2.96 2.04
N VAL A 9 -9.68 3.02 0.79
CA VAL A 9 -8.27 3.11 0.43
C VAL A 9 -7.99 4.46 -0.23
N LYS A 10 -6.92 5.11 0.20
CA LYS A 10 -6.39 6.33 -0.43
C LYS A 10 -4.93 6.11 -0.84
N LEU A 11 -4.58 6.55 -2.04
CA LEU A 11 -3.22 6.63 -2.55
C LEU A 11 -2.82 8.09 -2.61
N ASN A 12 -1.73 8.47 -1.93
CA ASN A 12 -1.26 9.87 -1.88
C ASN A 12 -2.39 10.86 -1.57
N TYR A 13 -3.21 10.54 -0.56
CA TYR A 13 -4.40 11.29 -0.11
C TYR A 13 -5.59 11.33 -1.08
N ARG A 14 -5.48 10.75 -2.28
CA ARG A 14 -6.58 10.63 -3.25
C ARG A 14 -7.31 9.30 -3.06
N GLN A 15 -8.63 9.32 -3.16
CA GLN A 15 -9.44 8.10 -3.09
C GLN A 15 -9.18 7.22 -4.32
N VAL A 16 -9.02 5.92 -4.11
CA VAL A 16 -8.82 4.95 -5.18
C VAL A 16 -9.97 3.95 -5.15
N GLU A 17 -10.65 3.83 -6.28
CA GLU A 17 -11.83 2.96 -6.43
C GLU A 17 -11.53 1.72 -7.29
N LYS A 18 -10.46 1.79 -8.10
CA LYS A 18 -10.00 0.67 -8.93
C LYS A 18 -8.74 0.04 -8.35
N ALA A 19 -8.67 -1.29 -8.39
CA ALA A 19 -7.57 -2.05 -7.82
C ALA A 19 -6.40 -2.30 -8.78
N ASP A 20 -6.50 -1.81 -10.01
CA ASP A 20 -5.49 -1.88 -11.07
C ASP A 20 -4.54 -0.67 -11.08
N GLN A 21 -4.70 0.26 -10.13
CA GLN A 21 -3.84 1.43 -10.03
C GLN A 21 -2.39 1.00 -9.76
N LEU A 22 -1.49 1.41 -10.66
CA LEU A 22 -0.05 1.26 -10.46
C LEU A 22 0.42 2.15 -9.31
N ILE A 23 1.26 1.56 -8.45
CA ILE A 23 1.94 2.22 -7.34
C ILE A 23 3.44 2.25 -7.62
N THR A 24 4.10 3.30 -7.15
CA THR A 24 5.51 3.57 -7.35
C THR A 24 6.25 3.73 -6.02
N ILE A 25 7.57 3.56 -6.04
CA ILE A 25 8.39 3.77 -4.85
C ILE A 25 8.15 5.18 -4.31
N GLY A 26 7.83 5.28 -3.03
CA GLY A 26 7.51 6.51 -2.35
C GLY A 26 6.01 6.77 -2.16
N ASP A 27 5.15 6.02 -2.86
CA ASP A 27 3.71 6.17 -2.71
C ASP A 27 3.23 5.77 -1.32
N MET A 28 2.28 6.55 -0.80
CA MET A 28 1.65 6.32 0.48
C MET A 28 0.23 5.79 0.30
N ILE A 29 -0.01 4.62 0.87
CA ILE A 29 -1.33 4.00 0.90
C ILE A 29 -1.90 4.13 2.32
N SER A 30 -3.09 4.71 2.41
CA SER A 30 -3.87 4.81 3.64
C SER A 30 -5.09 3.91 3.54
N VAL A 31 -5.26 2.99 4.48
CA VAL A 31 -6.41 2.09 4.55
C VAL A 31 -7.17 2.37 5.85
N ARG A 32 -8.45 2.75 5.73
CA ARG A 32 -9.29 3.07 6.89
C ARG A 32 -9.40 1.87 7.84
N GLY A 33 -9.08 2.09 9.11
CA GLY A 33 -9.07 1.06 10.16
C GLY A 33 -7.79 0.25 10.27
N PHE A 34 -6.92 0.28 9.24
CA PHE A 34 -5.67 -0.47 9.20
C PHE A 34 -4.42 0.42 9.23
N GLY A 35 -4.56 1.73 9.02
CA GLY A 35 -3.44 2.68 9.09
C GLY A 35 -2.83 3.00 7.73
N ARG A 36 -1.56 3.40 7.75
CA ARG A 36 -0.83 3.87 6.56
C ARG A 36 0.47 3.12 6.39
N PHE A 37 0.84 2.86 5.15
CA PHE A 37 2.14 2.35 4.79
C PHE A 37 2.64 3.03 3.52
N ARG A 38 3.96 3.05 3.35
CA ARG A 38 4.63 3.59 2.17
C ARG A 38 5.37 2.45 1.47
N LEU A 39 5.32 2.43 0.14
CA LEU A 39 6.19 1.57 -0.65
C LEU A 39 7.61 2.15 -0.57
N ALA A 40 8.50 1.47 0.16
CA ALA A 40 9.82 1.99 0.45
C ALA A 40 10.80 1.69 -0.68
N GLU A 41 10.83 0.44 -1.12
CA GLU A 41 11.79 -0.05 -2.12
C GLU A 41 11.19 -1.20 -2.92
N GLN A 42 11.68 -1.39 -4.15
CA GLN A 42 11.39 -2.54 -4.99
C GLN A 42 12.72 -3.14 -5.44
N GLU A 43 13.09 -4.30 -4.91
CA GLU A 43 14.37 -4.99 -5.15
C GLU A 43 14.36 -5.81 -6.46
N GLY A 44 13.29 -5.72 -7.24
CA GLY A 44 13.11 -6.44 -8.51
C GLY A 44 12.06 -7.54 -8.43
N PHE A 45 12.16 -8.53 -9.33
CA PHE A 45 11.21 -9.63 -9.46
C PHE A 45 11.88 -10.97 -9.13
N SER A 46 11.14 -11.88 -8.49
CA SER A 46 11.57 -13.27 -8.34
C SER A 46 11.67 -13.95 -9.71
N LYS A 47 12.31 -15.13 -9.77
CA LYS A 47 12.30 -15.99 -10.97
C LYS A 47 10.89 -16.36 -11.46
N SER A 48 9.89 -16.23 -10.59
CA SER A 48 8.47 -16.47 -10.87
C SER A 48 7.67 -15.19 -11.17
N GLY A 49 8.34 -14.04 -11.35
CA GLY A 49 7.71 -12.77 -11.72
C GLY A 49 7.01 -12.04 -10.57
N LYS A 50 7.24 -12.42 -9.30
CA LYS A 50 6.67 -11.71 -8.14
C LYS A 50 7.56 -10.54 -7.75
N ALA A 51 6.99 -9.35 -7.63
CA ALA A 51 7.74 -8.17 -7.17
C ALA A 51 8.17 -8.35 -5.70
N LYS A 52 9.47 -8.21 -5.42
CA LYS A 52 10.02 -8.14 -4.07
C LYS A 52 10.03 -6.68 -3.64
N VAL A 53 9.20 -6.36 -2.65
CA VAL A 53 8.98 -4.98 -2.19
C VAL A 53 9.14 -4.87 -0.68
N THR A 54 9.70 -3.74 -0.26
CA THR A 54 9.80 -3.35 1.14
C THR A 54 8.74 -2.29 1.44
N ILE A 55 8.01 -2.47 2.54
CA ILE A 55 6.98 -1.52 2.98
C ILE A 55 7.33 -0.95 4.35
N ASN A 56 7.15 0.37 4.49
CA ASN A 56 7.31 1.05 5.77
C ASN A 56 5.93 1.33 6.35
N SER A 57 5.56 0.61 7.42
CA SER A 57 4.30 0.87 8.13
C SER A 57 4.45 2.08 9.04
N MET A 58 3.62 3.10 8.85
CA MET A 58 3.51 4.25 9.78
C MET A 58 2.55 3.98 10.94
N LEU A 59 2.11 2.74 11.10
CA LEU A 59 1.39 2.30 12.28
C LEU A 59 2.34 2.30 13.48
N ARG A 60 2.08 3.18 14.43
CA ARG A 60 2.66 3.08 15.77
C ARG A 60 2.05 1.82 16.41
N ARG A 61 2.78 0.69 16.41
CA ARG A 61 2.39 -0.47 17.23
C ARG A 61 2.21 0.05 18.65
N ARG A 62 0.99 0.01 19.19
CA ARG A 62 0.84 0.00 20.65
C ARG A 62 1.57 -1.26 21.10
N LYS A 63 2.75 -1.10 21.71
CA LYS A 63 3.33 -2.17 22.54
C LYS A 63 2.25 -2.50 23.56
N LYS A 64 1.77 -3.74 23.53
CA LYS A 64 0.95 -4.29 24.62
C LYS A 64 1.87 -4.50 25.81
#